data_AF-A0A2M7XGM8-F1
#
_entry.id   AF-A0A2M7XGM8-F1
#
_cell.length_a   1.000
_cell.length_b   1.000
_cell.length_c   1.000
_cell.angle_alpha   90.00
_cell.angle_beta   90.00
_cell.angle_gamma   90.00
#
_symmetry.space_group_name_H-M   'P 1'
#
loop_
_entity.id
_entity.type
_entity.pdbx_description
1 polymer ?
#
loop_
_entity_poly.entity_id
_entity_poly.type
_entity_poly.pdbx_seq_one_letter_code
_entity_poly.pdbx_strand_id
1 'polypeptide(L)' 'MNLENFKEIELDFSGVYTIGQAFADEILRVWQNQHPNIKFITTNTNEDINFMLSRV' A
#
# COMPACT_ATOMS: atom_id res chain seq x y z
N MET A 1 2.43 1.56 -14.17
CA MET A 1 3.54 0.67 -13.75
C MET A 1 3.09 -0.75 -14.02
N ASN A 2 3.94 -1.61 -14.59
CA ASN A 2 3.54 -2.99 -14.94
C ASN A 2 3.75 -3.92 -13.75
N LEU A 3 2.89 -3.77 -12.74
CA LEU A 3 2.96 -4.48 -11.47
C LEU A 3 2.33 -5.89 -11.53
N GLU A 4 1.66 -6.22 -12.63
CA GLU A 4 0.88 -7.45 -12.83
C GLU A 4 1.72 -8.73 -12.95
N ASN A 5 3.03 -8.59 -13.16
CA ASN A 5 3.94 -9.74 -13.27
C ASN A 5 4.47 -10.22 -11.91
N PHE A 6 4.16 -9.51 -10.82
CA PHE A 6 4.64 -9.84 -9.48
C PHE A 6 3.56 -10.54 -8.66
N LYS A 7 3.98 -11.44 -7.77
CA LYS A 7 3.08 -12.08 -6.80
C LYS A 7 3.01 -11.31 -5.47
N GLU A 8 4.08 -10.62 -5.13
CA GLU A 8 4.17 -9.80 -3.93
C GLU A 8 4.83 -8.47 -4.29
N ILE A 9 4.34 -7.39 -3.68
CA ILE A 9 4.86 -6.04 -3.85
C ILE A 9 5.10 -5.45 -2.46
N GLU A 10 6.33 -5.05 -2.19
CA GLU A 10 6.69 -4.39 -0.94
C GLU A 10 6.64 -2.86 -1.12
N LEU A 11 5.93 -2.20 -0.21
CA LEU A 11 5.89 -0.74 -0.07
C LEU A 11 6.73 -0.37 1.15
N ASP A 12 7.97 0.07 0.90
CA ASP A 12 8.89 0.57 1.91
C ASP A 12 8.61 2.05 2.20
N PHE A 13 8.19 2.34 3.43
CA PHE A 13 7.88 3.70 3.89
C PHE A 13 9.05 4.40 4.60
N SER A 14 10.28 3.89 4.45
CA SER A 14 11.48 4.55 4.97
C SER A 14 11.58 6.01 4.50
N GLY A 15 11.61 6.93 5.47
CA GLY A 15 11.68 8.37 5.20
C GLY A 15 10.36 9.02 4.75
N VAL A 16 9.27 8.25 4.68
CA VAL A 16 7.93 8.78 4.43
C VAL A 16 7.27 9.14 5.75
N TYR A 17 6.89 10.42 5.90
CA TYR A 17 6.27 10.89 7.13
C TYR A 17 4.76 10.60 7.19
N THR A 18 4.04 10.73 6.07
CA THR A 18 2.60 10.47 6.00
C THR A 18 2.16 10.13 4.57
N ILE A 19 0.98 9.52 4.43
CA ILE A 19 0.30 9.27 3.15
C ILE A 19 -1.12 9.82 3.20
N GLY A 20 -1.60 10.30 2.05
CA GLY A 20 -2.98 10.75 1.91
C GLY A 20 -3.96 9.59 1.79
N GLN A 21 -5.21 9.82 2.17
CA GLN A 21 -6.29 8.82 2.07
C GLN A 21 -6.48 8.30 0.65
N ALA A 22 -6.40 9.19 -0.35
CA ALA A 22 -6.56 8.80 -1.76
C ALA A 22 -5.47 7.81 -2.21
N PHE A 23 -4.23 7.96 -1.74
CA PHE A 23 -3.15 7.01 -2.07
C PHE A 23 -3.41 5.64 -1.45
N ALA A 24 -3.72 5.62 -0.15
CA ALA A 24 -4.00 4.38 0.56
C ALA A 24 -5.19 3.65 -0.07
N ASP A 25 -6.26 4.38 -0.40
CA ASP A 25 -7.48 3.82 -0.98
C ASP A 25 -7.23 3.24 -2.37
N GLU A 26 -6.51 3.97 -3.22
CA GLU A 26 -6.23 3.51 -4.58
C GLU A 26 -5.37 2.26 -4.59
N ILE A 27 -4.27 2.24 -3.82
CA ILE A 27 -3.31 1.12 -3.85
C ILE A 27 -3.83 -0.10 -3.10
N LEU A 28 -4.33 0.09 -1.87
CA LEU A 28 -4.60 -1.02 -0.96
C LEU A 28 -6.04 -1.53 -1.02
N ARG A 29 -6.97 -0.74 -1.58
CA ARG A 29 -8.36 -1.15 -1.77
C ARG A 29 -8.71 -1.32 -3.24
N VAL A 30 -8.61 -0.28 -4.06
CA VAL A 30 -9.08 -0.34 -5.46
C VAL A 30 -8.21 -1.29 -6.29
N TRP A 31 -6.90 -1.05 -6.33
CA TRP A 31 -5.98 -1.85 -7.12
C TRP A 31 -5.86 -3.29 -6.59
N GLN A 32 -5.74 -3.45 -5.27
CA GLN A 32 -5.71 -4.77 -4.63
C GLN A 32 -6.95 -5.61 -4.94
N ASN A 33 -8.15 -5.00 -5.00
CA ASN A 33 -9.37 -5.70 -5.39
C ASN A 33 -9.40 -6.08 -6.88
N GLN A 34 -8.79 -5.27 -7.73
CA GLN A 34 -8.65 -5.59 -9.15
C GLN A 34 -7.62 -6.71 -9.38
N HIS A 35 -6.63 -6.86 -8.49
CA HIS A 35 -5.52 -7.80 -8.63
C HIS A 35 -5.39 -8.69 -7.37
N PRO A 36 -6.40 -9.52 -7.06
CA PRO A 36 -6.48 -10.26 -5.80
C PRO A 36 -5.37 -11.32 -5.60
N ASN A 37 -4.67 -11.68 -6.68
CA ASN A 37 -3.58 -12.67 -6.65
C ASN A 37 -2.23 -12.05 -6.28
N ILE A 38 -2.14 -10.72 -6.19
CA ILE A 38 -0.94 -9.98 -5.86
C ILE A 38 -1.09 -9.49 -4.43
N LYS A 39 -0.07 -9.70 -3.60
CA LYS A 39 -0.09 -9.30 -2.18
C LYS A 39 0.75 -8.05 -1.96
N PHE A 40 0.17 -7.00 -1.40
CA PHE A 40 0.96 -5.90 -0.85
C PHE A 40 1.50 -6.22 0.55
N ILE A 41 2.74 -5.84 0.80
CA ILE A 41 3.40 -5.87 2.10
C ILE A 41 3.89 -4.46 2.39
N THR A 42 3.62 -3.93 3.57
CA THR A 42 4.11 -2.62 3.99
C THR A 42 5.26 -2.79 4.98
N THR A 43 6.35 -2.07 4.79
CA THR A 43 7.55 -2.10 5.66
C THR A 43 7.98 -0.69 6.04
N ASN A 44 8.72 -0.59 7.15
CA ASN A 44 9.24 0.67 7.70
C ASN A 44 8.16 1.76 7.88
N THR A 45 6.95 1.35 8.28
CA THR A 45 5.85 2.28 8.57
C THR A 45 6.07 2.99 9.90
N ASN A 46 5.57 4.22 10.01
CA ASN A 46 5.46 4.96 11.26
C ASN A 46 3.99 4.97 11.75
N GLU A 47 3.72 5.63 12.89
CA GLU A 47 2.38 5.69 13.48
C GLU A 47 1.34 6.36 12.57
N ASP A 48 1.70 7.47 11.89
CA ASP A 48 0.81 8.19 10.97
C ASP A 48 0.47 7.33 9.74
N ILE A 49 1.46 6.61 9.20
CA ILE A 49 1.26 5.66 8.10
C ILE A 49 0.35 4.52 8.55
N ASN A 50 0.64 3.86 9.68
CA ASN A 50 -0.18 2.76 10.19
C ASN A 50 -1.62 3.19 10.44
N PHE A 51 -1.82 4.39 10.97
CA PHE A 51 -3.14 4.98 11.16
C PHE A 51 -3.88 5.15 9.83
N MET A 52 -3.20 5.65 8.79
CA MET A 52 -3.79 5.77 7.46
C MET A 52 -4.09 4.42 6.81
N LEU A 53 -3.21 3.43 6.97
CA LEU A 53 -3.41 2.06 6.48
C LEU A 53 -4.60 1.37 7.17
N SER A 54 -4.87 1.66 8.44
CA SER A 54 -6.02 1.08 9.16
C SER A 54 -7.40 1.63 8.72
N ARG A 55 -7.41 2.66 7.87
CA ARG A 55 -8.63 3.36 7.44
C ARG A 55 -9.14 2.89 6.07
N VAL A 56 -8.42 2.00 5.39
CA VAL A 56 -8.74 1.51 4.05
C VAL A 56 -9.23 0.07 4.05
#